data_AF-A0A8S3G5H3-F1
#
_entry.id   AF-A0A8S3G5H3-F1
#
_cell.length_a   1.000
_cell.length_b   1.000
_cell.length_c   1.000
_cell.angle_alpha   90.00
_cell.angle_beta   90.00
_cell.angle_gamma   90.00
#
_symmetry.space_group_name_H-M   'P 1'
#
loop_
_entity.id
_entity.type
_entity.pdbx_description
1 polymer ?
#
loop_
_entity_poly.entity_id
_entity_poly.type
_entity_poly.pdbx_seq_one_letter_code
_entity_poly.pdbx_strand_id
1 'polypeptide(L)'
;MSFSWTSYSISQHVELAETEHKIRREGLTYLLLFYRFWLIDAQGVPDVLKLAHDVYREATSVPYMSRFVVFAKRNDPNESLVRVFCITDDKENKTLEMQEHFIEIAKSKEVEVINGNTIYLDLQSNNLQAIVKTNEQLTFTFRAFRENRLPCIFRIRDYQQDAIGRLIFSKDNGRLTS
;
A
#
# COMPACT_ATOMS: atom_id res chain seq x y z
N MET A 1 -13.82 10.58 6.67
CA MET A 1 -14.66 9.36 6.61
C MET A 1 -14.60 8.74 7.99
N SER A 2 -15.66 8.90 8.78
CA SER A 2 -15.76 8.36 10.13
C SER A 2 -16.48 7.02 10.06
N PHE A 3 -15.79 5.94 10.39
CA PHE A 3 -16.44 4.64 10.58
C PHE A 3 -16.80 4.51 12.06
N SER A 4 -18.09 4.63 12.37
CA SER A 4 -18.63 4.31 13.70
C SER A 4 -18.90 2.81 13.77
N TRP A 5 -18.23 2.13 14.71
CA TRP A 5 -18.55 0.76 15.08
C TRP A 5 -19.81 0.76 15.94
N THR A 6 -20.97 0.56 15.33
CA THR A 6 -22.17 0.17 16.07
C THR A 6 -22.27 -1.35 16.03
N SER A 7 -22.06 -2.01 17.17
CA SER A 7 -22.43 -3.41 17.33
C SER A 7 -23.95 -3.52 17.26
N TYR A 8 -24.49 -4.00 16.15
CA TYR A 8 -25.88 -4.39 16.10
C TYR A 8 -26.00 -5.83 16.62
N SER A 9 -26.62 -5.99 17.80
CA SER A 9 -27.21 -7.27 18.18
C SER A 9 -28.47 -7.42 17.33
N ILE A 10 -28.34 -8.08 16.18
CA ILE A 10 -29.49 -8.43 15.35
C ILE A 10 -30.07 -9.71 15.93
N SER A 11 -31.08 -9.53 16.77
CA SER A 11 -32.00 -10.60 17.17
C SER A 11 -33.02 -10.79 16.06
N GLN A 12 -32.61 -11.35 14.91
CA GLN A 12 -33.53 -11.80 13.86
C GLN A 12 -32.89 -12.95 13.09
N HIS A 13 -33.67 -14.02 12.97
CA HIS A 13 -33.41 -15.26 12.23
C HIS A 13 -32.59 -15.03 10.96
N VAL A 14 -31.32 -15.44 10.98
CA VAL A 14 -30.54 -15.68 9.76
C VAL A 14 -30.82 -17.11 9.35
N GLU A 15 -31.66 -17.25 8.33
CA GLU A 15 -31.99 -18.52 7.68
C GLU A 15 -30.75 -19.02 6.92
N LEU A 16 -30.02 -19.92 7.57
CA LEU A 16 -28.86 -20.63 7.03
C LEU A 16 -29.35 -21.67 6.01
N ALA A 17 -29.74 -21.20 4.82
CA ALA A 17 -29.93 -22.08 3.67
C ALA A 17 -28.61 -22.82 3.40
N GLU A 18 -28.69 -24.16 3.39
CA GLU A 18 -27.61 -25.15 3.18
C GLU A 18 -26.87 -25.75 4.40
N THR A 19 -27.38 -25.61 5.63
CA THR A 19 -26.99 -26.52 6.75
C THR A 19 -28.16 -27.18 7.48
N GLU A 20 -29.37 -27.14 6.92
CA GLU A 20 -30.59 -27.53 7.62
C GLU A 20 -30.79 -29.03 7.90
N HIS A 21 -30.02 -29.95 7.31
CA HIS A 21 -30.35 -31.38 7.45
C HIS A 21 -29.73 -32.12 8.64
N LYS A 22 -28.95 -31.46 9.51
CA LYS A 22 -28.37 -32.15 10.67
C LYS A 22 -28.33 -31.31 11.96
N ILE A 23 -29.40 -30.56 12.23
CA ILE A 23 -29.62 -29.97 13.56
C ILE A 23 -31.02 -30.35 14.05
N ARG A 24 -31.30 -31.66 14.06
CA ARG A 24 -32.47 -32.21 14.75
C ARG A 24 -32.02 -32.86 16.05
N ARG A 25 -32.34 -32.17 17.15
CA ARG A 25 -32.66 -32.72 18.48
C ARG A 25 -31.72 -33.84 18.97
N GLU A 26 -30.53 -33.51 19.45
CA GLU A 26 -29.94 -34.13 20.66
C GLU A 26 -28.95 -33.11 21.25
N GLY A 27 -28.86 -33.07 22.58
CA GLY A 27 -28.06 -32.08 23.30
C GLY A 27 -26.61 -32.04 22.84
N LEU A 28 -26.19 -30.90 22.31
CA LEU A 28 -24.82 -30.64 21.93
C LEU A 28 -24.33 -29.40 22.70
N THR A 29 -24.03 -29.59 23.98
CA THR A 29 -22.96 -28.86 24.68
C THR A 29 -21.64 -29.09 23.94
N TYR A 30 -21.45 -28.45 22.79
CA TYR A 30 -20.19 -28.45 22.05
C TYR A 30 -19.68 -27.04 22.07
N LEU A 31 -18.72 -26.84 22.97
CA LEU A 31 -17.73 -25.79 23.08
C LEU A 31 -18.08 -24.43 22.47
N LEU A 32 -18.04 -23.40 23.31
CA LEU A 32 -17.92 -21.99 22.95
C LEU A 32 -16.76 -21.78 21.97
N LEU A 33 -16.98 -22.07 20.69
CA LEU A 33 -16.05 -21.79 19.62
C LEU A 33 -16.41 -20.39 19.14
N PHE A 34 -15.59 -19.42 19.52
CA PHE A 34 -15.71 -18.05 19.04
C PHE A 34 -15.39 -18.02 17.54
N TYR A 35 -16.42 -18.06 16.72
CA TYR A 35 -16.32 -17.90 15.27
C TYR A 35 -16.58 -16.46 14.85
N ARG A 36 -15.88 -15.99 13.81
CA ARG A 36 -16.15 -14.70 13.16
C ARG A 36 -17.11 -14.95 12.00
N PHE A 37 -18.25 -14.26 12.00
CA PHE A 37 -19.26 -14.34 10.94
C PHE A 37 -19.23 -13.07 10.08
N TRP A 38 -19.28 -13.24 8.76
CA TRP A 38 -19.34 -12.15 7.77
C TRP A 38 -20.49 -12.46 6.82
N LEU A 39 -21.36 -11.47 6.57
CA LEU A 39 -22.40 -11.56 5.55
C LEU A 39 -21.90 -10.89 4.29
N ILE A 40 -22.00 -11.58 3.15
CA ILE A 40 -21.55 -11.08 1.84
C ILE A 40 -22.71 -11.25 0.87
N ASP A 41 -23.21 -10.12 0.35
CA ASP A 41 -24.11 -10.12 -0.79
C ASP A 41 -23.27 -9.95 -2.06
N ALA A 42 -23.24 -10.99 -2.90
CA ALA A 42 -22.42 -11.04 -4.10
C ALA A 42 -23.27 -11.52 -5.29
N GLN A 43 -23.76 -10.56 -6.07
CA GLN A 43 -24.52 -10.84 -7.30
C GLN A 43 -23.58 -10.98 -8.50
N GLY A 44 -23.72 -12.05 -9.28
CA GLY A 44 -22.93 -12.25 -10.51
C GLY A 44 -21.45 -12.55 -10.30
N VAL A 45 -21.01 -12.83 -9.07
CA VAL A 45 -19.63 -13.23 -8.76
C VAL A 45 -19.50 -14.76 -8.87
N PRO A 46 -18.61 -15.27 -9.73
CA PRO A 46 -18.50 -16.73 -9.95
C PRO A 46 -17.86 -17.47 -8.77
N ASP A 47 -17.01 -16.79 -7.99
CA ASP A 47 -16.32 -17.37 -6.83
C ASP A 47 -16.40 -16.42 -5.62
N VAL A 48 -17.51 -16.55 -4.89
CA VAL A 48 -17.80 -15.75 -3.69
C VAL A 48 -16.81 -16.05 -2.56
N LEU A 49 -16.30 -17.29 -2.48
CA LEU A 49 -15.35 -17.69 -1.43
C LEU A 49 -13.99 -17.02 -1.63
N LYS A 50 -13.48 -16.97 -2.87
CA LYS A 50 -12.27 -16.23 -3.18
C LYS A 50 -12.42 -14.74 -2.88
N LEU A 51 -13.54 -14.13 -3.28
CA LEU A 51 -13.84 -12.74 -2.95
C LEU A 51 -13.85 -12.50 -1.44
N ALA A 52 -14.55 -13.36 -0.68
CA ALA A 52 -14.59 -13.30 0.78
C ALA A 52 -13.18 -13.40 1.40
N HIS A 53 -12.37 -14.32 0.90
CA HIS A 53 -11.00 -14.53 1.36
C HIS A 53 -10.10 -13.31 1.08
N ASP A 54 -10.19 -12.74 -0.12
CA ASP A 54 -9.39 -11.57 -0.50
C ASP A 54 -9.78 -10.33 0.33
N VAL A 55 -11.09 -10.07 0.49
CA VAL A 55 -11.61 -8.99 1.34
C VAL A 55 -11.19 -9.19 2.80
N TYR A 56 -11.30 -10.41 3.32
CA TYR A 56 -10.88 -10.71 4.69
C TYR A 56 -9.39 -10.45 4.89
N ARG A 57 -8.54 -10.89 3.95
CA ARG A 57 -7.09 -10.66 4.01
C ARG A 57 -6.76 -9.17 4.01
N GLU A 58 -7.41 -8.38 3.15
CA GLU A 58 -7.19 -6.94 3.09
C GLU A 58 -7.70 -6.23 4.36
N ALA A 59 -8.90 -6.56 4.83
CA ALA A 59 -9.52 -5.94 5.99
C ALA A 59 -8.82 -6.28 7.33
N THR A 60 -8.16 -7.43 7.41
CA THR A 60 -7.39 -7.83 8.61
C THR A 60 -5.95 -7.33 8.59
N SER A 61 -5.50 -6.75 7.47
CA SER A 61 -4.17 -6.18 7.37
C SER A 61 -4.05 -4.91 8.20
N VAL A 62 -2.91 -4.72 8.86
CA VAL A 62 -2.69 -3.57 9.75
C VAL A 62 -2.19 -2.36 8.93
N PRO A 63 -2.93 -1.23 8.89
CA PRO A 63 -2.47 0.01 8.29
C PRO A 63 -1.50 0.75 9.23
N TYR A 64 -0.44 1.30 8.64
CA TYR A 64 0.55 2.13 9.32
C TYR A 64 0.51 3.53 8.71
N MET A 65 0.51 4.54 9.58
CA MET A 65 0.69 5.93 9.15
C MET A 65 2.16 6.15 8.81
N SER A 66 2.42 6.58 7.58
CA SER A 66 3.76 6.74 7.03
C SER A 66 3.87 8.00 6.18
N ARG A 67 5.09 8.48 5.96
CA ARG A 67 5.41 9.59 5.07
C ARG A 67 6.41 9.14 4.02
N PHE A 68 6.24 9.65 2.80
CA PHE A 68 7.21 9.50 1.73
C PHE A 68 8.14 10.70 1.73
N VAL A 69 9.45 10.45 1.82
CA VAL A 69 10.49 11.48 1.79
C VAL A 69 11.42 11.19 0.63
N VAL A 70 11.72 12.21 -0.17
CA VAL A 70 12.51 12.10 -1.37
C VAL A 70 13.75 12.95 -1.22
N PHE A 71 14.90 12.28 -1.31
CA PHE A 71 16.21 12.89 -1.30
C PHE A 71 16.83 12.82 -2.68
N ALA A 72 17.52 13.90 -3.10
CA ALA A 72 18.24 13.92 -4.36
C ALA A 72 19.67 14.43 -4.19
N LYS A 73 20.55 13.93 -5.05
CA LYS A 73 21.93 14.40 -5.19
C LYS A 73 22.31 14.39 -6.65
N ARG A 74 22.74 15.55 -7.16
CA ARG A 74 23.20 15.71 -8.53
C ARG A 74 24.72 15.61 -8.55
N ASN A 75 25.24 14.47 -8.99
CA ASN A 75 26.68 14.27 -9.20
C ASN A 75 27.09 14.64 -10.63
N ASP A 76 26.17 14.47 -11.59
CA ASP A 76 26.38 14.72 -13.01
C ASP A 76 25.40 15.81 -13.48
N PRO A 77 25.78 16.70 -14.42
CA PRO A 77 24.85 17.66 -15.00
C PRO A 77 23.62 17.00 -15.66
N ASN A 78 23.69 15.74 -16.04
CA ASN A 78 22.64 15.07 -16.83
C ASN A 78 21.80 14.13 -15.96
N GLU A 79 22.35 13.68 -14.83
CA GLU A 79 21.76 12.65 -13.99
C GLU A 79 21.75 13.05 -12.52
N SER A 80 20.63 12.74 -11.86
CA SER A 80 20.48 12.89 -10.43
C SER A 80 20.23 11.53 -9.78
N LEU A 81 20.98 11.25 -8.73
CA LEU A 81 20.68 10.15 -7.82
C LEU A 81 19.48 10.58 -6.97
N VAL A 82 18.49 9.72 -6.85
CA VAL A 82 17.29 9.95 -6.04
C VAL A 82 17.12 8.77 -5.10
N ARG A 83 16.72 9.05 -3.87
CA ARG A 83 16.42 8.05 -2.85
C ARG A 83 15.08 8.37 -2.25
N VAL A 84 14.19 7.39 -2.31
CA VAL A 84 12.86 7.51 -1.77
C VAL A 84 12.74 6.66 -0.52
N PHE A 85 12.18 7.25 0.53
CA PHE A 85 11.96 6.61 1.81
C PHE A 85 10.47 6.56 2.14
N CYS A 86 10.06 5.50 2.82
CA CYS A 86 8.74 5.38 3.44
C CYS A 86 8.94 5.15 4.94
N ILE A 87 8.70 6.19 5.74
CA ILE A 87 9.04 6.24 7.17
C ILE A 87 7.80 6.29 8.05
N THR A 88 7.79 5.51 9.13
CA THR A 88 6.69 5.41 10.09
C THR A 88 6.92 6.16 11.41
N ASP A 89 8.05 6.86 11.58
CA ASP A 89 8.47 7.46 12.86
C ASP A 89 8.87 8.94 12.71
N ASP A 90 8.84 9.69 13.81
CA ASP A 90 9.05 11.14 13.92
C ASP A 90 10.52 11.57 14.11
N LYS A 91 11.46 10.63 14.25
CA LYS A 91 12.89 10.96 14.40
C LYS A 91 13.56 11.24 13.05
N GLU A 92 13.20 12.35 12.43
CA GLU A 92 13.89 12.94 11.26
C GLU A 92 15.25 13.57 11.62
N ASN A 93 15.95 13.02 12.60
CA ASN A 93 17.22 13.59 13.03
C ASN A 93 18.35 13.07 12.12
N LYS A 94 18.89 13.98 11.29
CA LYS A 94 20.14 13.82 10.53
C LYS A 94 20.31 12.43 9.91
N THR A 95 19.51 12.18 8.88
CA THR A 95 19.60 10.95 8.11
C THR A 95 20.99 10.82 7.44
N LEU A 96 21.44 9.58 7.18
CA LEU A 96 22.72 9.32 6.49
C LEU A 96 22.80 10.08 5.15
N GLU A 97 21.65 10.32 4.54
CA GLU A 97 21.47 11.05 3.29
C GLU A 97 22.05 12.47 3.39
N MET A 98 21.82 13.18 4.49
CA MET A 98 22.39 14.51 4.68
C MET A 98 23.92 14.46 4.80
N GLN A 99 24.47 13.43 5.46
CA GLN A 99 25.92 13.25 5.57
C GLN A 99 26.56 12.90 4.21
N GLU A 100 25.82 12.19 3.35
CA GLU A 100 26.22 11.89 1.99
C GLU A 100 25.92 13.03 0.99
N HIS A 101 25.54 14.21 1.48
CA HIS A 101 25.21 15.41 0.69
C HIS A 101 23.99 15.26 -0.23
N PHE A 102 23.02 14.43 0.15
CA PHE A 102 21.69 14.49 -0.43
C PHE A 102 20.88 15.62 0.22
N ILE A 103 20.02 16.24 -0.57
CA ILE A 103 19.06 17.24 -0.13
C ILE A 103 17.65 16.67 -0.18
N GLU A 104 16.82 16.99 0.81
CA GLU A 104 15.40 16.68 0.77
C GLU A 104 14.74 17.59 -0.29
N ILE A 105 14.08 17.00 -1.27
CA ILE A 105 13.41 17.73 -2.37
C ILE A 105 11.89 17.64 -2.31
N ALA A 106 11.35 16.64 -1.61
CA ALA A 106 9.92 16.49 -1.43
C ALA A 106 9.60 15.63 -0.22
N LYS A 107 8.47 15.94 0.42
CA LYS A 107 7.91 15.18 1.54
C LYS A 107 6.39 15.14 1.42
N SER A 108 5.81 13.96 1.55
CA SER A 108 4.36 13.78 1.51
C SER A 108 3.71 14.12 2.85
N LYS A 109 2.39 14.36 2.81
CA LYS A 109 1.56 14.21 4.01
C LYS A 109 1.59 12.77 4.51
N GLU A 110 1.13 12.59 5.74
CA GLU A 110 0.91 11.27 6.32
C GLU A 110 -0.19 10.51 5.56
N VAL A 111 0.09 9.24 5.26
CA VAL A 111 -0.78 8.34 4.51
C VAL A 111 -0.73 6.93 5.08
N GLU A 112 -1.82 6.18 4.90
CA GLU A 112 -1.89 4.79 5.32
C GLU A 112 -1.17 3.88 4.33
N VAL A 113 -0.24 3.08 4.85
CA VAL A 113 0.50 2.06 4.10
C VAL A 113 0.35 0.73 4.83
N ILE A 114 0.04 -0.33 4.09
CA ILE A 114 -0.21 -1.66 4.63
C ILE A 114 1.11 -2.43 4.65
N ASN A 115 1.46 -3.01 5.80
CA ASN A 115 2.67 -3.82 5.94
C ASN A 115 2.65 -5.03 5.00
N GLY A 116 3.74 -5.21 4.24
CA GLY A 116 3.88 -6.27 3.24
C GLY A 116 3.40 -5.87 1.84
N ASN A 117 2.73 -4.73 1.66
CA ASN A 117 2.31 -4.29 0.34
C ASN A 117 3.50 -3.77 -0.48
N THR A 118 3.46 -4.10 -1.76
CA THR A 118 4.33 -3.53 -2.78
C THR A 118 3.86 -2.12 -3.11
N ILE A 119 4.78 -1.17 -3.10
CA ILE A 119 4.56 0.23 -3.49
C ILE A 119 5.26 0.46 -4.82
N TYR A 120 4.51 0.96 -5.79
CA TYR A 120 5.01 1.33 -7.11
C TYR A 120 5.28 2.83 -7.13
N LEU A 121 6.38 3.20 -7.77
CA LEU A 121 6.81 4.58 -7.97
C LEU A 121 6.75 4.91 -9.45
N ASP A 122 5.95 5.91 -9.82
CA ASP A 122 5.88 6.44 -11.18
C ASP A 122 6.35 7.90 -11.21
N LEU A 123 6.99 8.28 -12.32
CA LEU A 123 7.50 9.62 -12.56
C LEU A 123 6.73 10.26 -13.71
N GLN A 124 5.88 11.23 -13.38
CA GLN A 124 5.22 12.08 -14.36
C GLN A 124 6.06 13.34 -14.59
N SER A 125 6.77 13.39 -15.72
CA SER A 125 7.59 14.53 -16.10
C SER A 125 7.70 14.64 -17.62
N ASN A 126 7.81 15.89 -18.09
CA ASN A 126 8.12 16.18 -19.49
C ASN A 126 9.62 16.02 -19.80
N ASN A 127 10.48 16.32 -18.82
CA ASN A 127 11.92 16.49 -19.02
C ASN A 127 12.78 15.49 -18.21
N LEU A 128 12.20 14.79 -17.24
CA LEU A 128 12.90 13.76 -16.46
C LEU A 128 12.49 12.36 -16.91
N GLN A 129 13.46 11.45 -16.92
CA GLN A 129 13.23 10.04 -17.18
C GLN A 129 13.94 9.16 -16.16
N ALA A 130 13.22 8.17 -15.63
CA ALA A 130 13.83 7.14 -14.80
C ALA A 130 14.72 6.21 -15.62
N ILE A 131 15.95 6.01 -15.15
CA ILE A 131 16.85 4.99 -15.68
C ILE A 131 16.52 3.68 -14.97
N VAL A 132 15.78 2.82 -15.65
CA VAL A 132 15.43 1.47 -15.21
C VAL A 132 15.89 0.46 -16.25
N LYS A 133 16.16 -0.78 -15.85
CA LYS A 133 16.44 -1.86 -16.81
C LYS A 133 15.17 -2.19 -17.60
N THR A 134 15.34 -2.78 -18.78
CA THR A 134 14.21 -3.23 -19.59
C THR A 134 13.29 -4.15 -18.79
N ASN A 135 11.99 -3.85 -18.79
CA ASN A 135 10.93 -4.54 -18.03
C ASN A 135 11.01 -4.42 -16.49
N GLU A 136 11.84 -3.52 -15.95
CA GLU A 136 11.88 -3.24 -14.52
C GLU A 136 11.00 -2.04 -14.16
N GLN A 137 10.37 -2.09 -12.99
CA GLN A 137 9.56 -1.00 -12.44
C GLN A 137 10.16 -0.55 -11.12
N LEU A 138 10.07 0.76 -10.86
CA LEU A 138 10.51 1.30 -9.58
C LEU A 138 9.52 0.88 -8.50
N THR A 139 9.95 -0.02 -7.63
CA THR A 139 9.08 -0.57 -6.59
C THR A 139 9.86 -0.98 -5.35
N PHE A 140 9.20 -0.96 -4.19
CA PHE A 140 9.70 -1.54 -2.96
C PHE A 140 8.54 -2.13 -2.14
N THR A 141 8.82 -3.12 -1.30
CA THR A 141 7.84 -3.66 -0.35
C THR A 141 7.92 -2.90 0.96
N PHE A 142 6.81 -2.31 1.39
CA PHE A 142 6.74 -1.64 2.68
C PHE A 142 6.78 -2.66 3.82
N ARG A 143 7.70 -2.46 4.76
CA ARG A 143 7.85 -3.22 5.99
C ARG A 143 7.83 -2.25 7.17
N ALA A 144 6.84 -2.41 8.04
CA ALA A 144 6.70 -1.57 9.22
C ALA A 144 7.94 -1.68 10.12
N PHE A 145 8.34 -0.56 10.74
CA PHE A 145 9.48 -0.46 11.65
C PHE A 145 10.83 -0.89 11.05
N ARG A 146 10.93 -0.92 9.71
CA ARG A 146 12.17 -1.14 8.97
C ARG A 146 12.43 0.05 8.06
N GLU A 147 13.69 0.21 7.67
CA GLU A 147 14.04 1.15 6.61
C GLU A 147 13.45 0.65 5.28
N ASN A 148 12.55 1.44 4.70
CA ASN A 148 12.00 1.21 3.37
C ASN A 148 12.63 2.25 2.44
N ARG A 149 13.63 1.83 1.67
CA ARG A 149 14.45 2.70 0.83
C ARG A 149 14.50 2.19 -0.60
N LEU A 150 14.22 3.09 -1.54
CA LEU A 150 14.30 2.82 -2.97
C LEU A 150 15.30 3.80 -3.62
N PRO A 151 16.50 3.33 -4.00
CA PRO A 151 17.42 4.12 -4.82
C PRO A 151 16.97 4.09 -6.29
N CYS A 152 17.00 5.24 -6.96
CA CYS A 152 16.75 5.38 -8.38
C CYS A 152 17.60 6.50 -8.99
N ILE A 153 17.70 6.52 -10.32
CA ILE A 153 18.46 7.53 -11.06
C ILE A 153 17.53 8.17 -12.08
N PHE A 154 17.46 9.50 -12.09
CA PHE A 154 16.71 10.27 -13.06
C PHE A 154 17.64 11.04 -13.98
N ARG A 155 17.35 10.98 -15.28
CA ARG A 155 18.09 11.69 -16.34
C ARG A 155 17.26 12.85 -16.88
N ILE A 156 17.92 13.98 -17.10
CA ILE A 156 17.38 15.14 -17.81
C ILE A 156 17.44 14.89 -19.31
N ARG A 157 16.35 15.13 -20.03
CA ARG A 157 16.28 14.94 -21.49
C ARG A 157 16.72 16.19 -22.25
N ASP A 158 16.34 17.37 -21.78
CA ASP A 158 16.58 18.68 -22.39
C ASP A 158 17.05 19.68 -21.33
N TYR A 159 18.27 20.21 -21.49
CA TYR A 159 18.88 21.16 -20.56
C TYR A 159 18.26 22.56 -20.62
N GLN A 160 17.51 22.87 -21.67
CA GLN A 160 16.85 24.16 -21.82
C GLN A 160 15.51 24.21 -21.05
N GLN A 161 15.03 23.06 -20.57
CA GLN A 161 13.79 22.94 -19.82
C GLN A 161 14.06 22.65 -18.34
N ASP A 162 13.13 23.07 -17.48
CA ASP A 162 13.24 22.80 -16.06
C ASP A 162 13.18 21.30 -15.77
N ALA A 163 14.02 20.86 -14.84
CA ALA A 163 14.13 19.48 -14.39
C ALA A 163 13.09 19.18 -13.29
N ILE A 164 11.80 19.35 -13.62
CA ILE A 164 10.68 19.20 -12.67
C ILE A 164 9.85 17.97 -13.04
N GLY A 165 9.40 17.24 -12.02
CA GLY A 165 8.52 16.09 -12.18
C GLY A 165 7.69 15.83 -10.93
N ARG A 166 6.64 15.04 -11.09
CA ARG A 166 5.79 14.56 -9.99
C ARG A 166 6.02 13.08 -9.78
N LEU A 167 6.34 12.69 -8.54
CA LEU A 167 6.40 11.30 -8.13
C LEU A 167 5.03 10.84 -7.63
N ILE A 168 4.58 9.69 -8.11
CA ILE A 168 3.32 9.06 -7.74
C ILE A 168 3.62 7.72 -7.09
N PHE A 169 2.98 7.51 -5.93
CA PHE A 169 3.05 6.27 -5.17
C PHE A 169 1.72 5.53 -5.28
N SER A 170 1.72 4.30 -5.76
CA SER A 170 0.52 3.48 -5.92
C SER A 170 0.67 2.09 -5.31
N LYS A 171 -0.46 1.51 -4.88
CA LYS A 171 -0.55 0.11 -4.46
C LYS A 171 -0.64 -0.84 -5.64
N ASP A 172 -1.17 -0.35 -6.77
CA ASP A 172 -1.34 -1.11 -8.00
C ASP A 172 -0.28 -0.75 -9.03
N ASN A 173 0.01 -1.71 -9.90
CA ASN A 173 1.09 -1.63 -10.87
C ASN A 173 0.81 -0.68 -12.08
N GLY A 174 -0.10 0.28 -11.97
CA GLY A 174 -0.44 1.26 -13.04
C GLY A 174 -0.83 0.68 -14.40
N ARG A 175 -0.85 -0.65 -14.57
CA ARG A 175 -1.11 -1.39 -15.82
C ARG A 175 -2.56 -1.84 -15.95
N LEU A 176 -3.44 -1.38 -15.07
CA LEU A 176 -4.87 -1.66 -15.12
C LEU A 176 -5.68 -0.45 -15.60
N THR A 177 -5.21 0.24 -16.65
CA THR A 177 -6.04 1.06 -17.56
C THR A 177 -5.26 1.30 -18.86
N SER A 178 -5.25 0.33 -19.76
CA SER A 178 -5.03 0.57 -21.19
C SER A 178 -5.88 -0.39 -22.00
#